data_AF-A0A172YS35-F1
#
_entry.id   AF-A0A172YS35-F1
#
_cell.length_a   1.000
_cell.length_b   1.000
_cell.length_c   1.000
_cell.angle_alpha   90.00
_cell.angle_beta   90.00
_cell.angle_gamma   90.00
#
_symmetry.space_group_name_H-M   'P 1'
#
loop_
_entity.id
_entity.type
_entity.pdbx_description
1 polymer ?
#
loop_
_entity_poly.entity_id
_entity_poly.type
_entity_poly.pdbx_seq_one_letter_code
_entity_poly.pdbx_strand_id
1 'polypeptide(L)'
;MYSWSNANRPLVTARVTSAGKAGALNLLLENTGNRPAKNIVLKVNKKDVENAQLKKEIPIDASRCFFSDVLIPVLANNHVLTNAFWHLGHNNSWIPNAKIPLSIHYEDLDGRKYK
;
A
#
# COMPACT_ATOMS: atom_id res chain seq x y z
N MET A 1 -22.36 -10.70 -21.89
CA MET A 1 -20.94 -10.36 -22.11
C MET A 1 -20.27 -9.59 -20.95
N TYR A 2 -20.99 -9.16 -19.90
CA TYR A 2 -20.45 -8.39 -18.76
C TYR A 2 -19.59 -9.20 -17.76
N SER A 3 -19.74 -10.52 -17.72
CA SER A 3 -19.08 -11.38 -16.71
C SER A 3 -17.57 -11.52 -16.94
N TRP A 4 -17.13 -11.59 -18.21
CA TRP A 4 -15.74 -11.92 -18.52
C TRP A 4 -14.76 -10.79 -18.23
N SER A 5 -15.14 -9.53 -18.49
CA SER A 5 -14.31 -8.36 -18.17
C SER A 5 -14.19 -8.07 -16.67
N ASN A 6 -15.19 -8.46 -15.88
CA ASN A 6 -15.14 -8.35 -14.42
C ASN A 6 -14.38 -9.50 -13.77
N ALA A 7 -14.43 -10.69 -14.37
CA ALA A 7 -13.65 -11.84 -13.93
C ALA A 7 -12.17 -11.76 -14.34
N ASN A 8 -11.85 -11.10 -15.46
CA ASN A 8 -10.49 -11.01 -16.01
C ASN A 8 -9.86 -9.63 -15.76
N ARG A 9 -9.48 -9.36 -14.51
CA ARG A 9 -8.90 -8.08 -14.09
C ARG A 9 -7.85 -8.25 -12.99
N PRO A 10 -6.91 -7.29 -12.85
CA PRO A 10 -6.08 -7.20 -11.65
C PRO A 10 -6.94 -6.97 -10.40
N LEU A 11 -6.50 -7.50 -9.26
CA LEU A 11 -7.09 -7.26 -7.94
C LEU A 11 -5.95 -6.97 -6.97
N VAL A 12 -5.64 -5.69 -6.78
CA VAL A 12 -4.53 -5.26 -5.95
C VAL A 12 -5.03 -4.95 -4.54
N THR A 13 -4.42 -5.57 -3.53
CA THR A 13 -4.71 -5.35 -2.11
C THR A 13 -3.44 -4.97 -1.38
N ALA A 14 -3.58 -4.16 -0.33
CA ALA A 14 -2.50 -3.82 0.57
C ALA A 14 -2.85 -4.23 2.00
N ARG A 15 -1.88 -4.79 2.73
CA ARG A 15 -2.03 -5.15 4.14
C ARG A 15 -0.75 -4.89 4.92
N VAL A 16 -0.91 -4.62 6.21
CA VAL A 16 0.20 -4.47 7.14
C VAL A 16 0.65 -5.85 7.58
N THR A 17 1.95 -6.07 7.60
CA THR A 17 2.59 -7.31 8.08
C THR A 17 3.74 -6.97 9.00
N SER A 18 4.14 -7.92 9.85
CA SER A 18 5.34 -7.78 10.66
C SER A 18 6.60 -7.93 9.79
N ALA A 19 7.55 -7.02 9.97
CA ALA A 19 8.86 -7.03 9.30
C ALA A 19 9.93 -7.79 10.11
N GLY A 20 9.54 -8.85 10.82
CA GLY A 20 10.44 -9.65 11.65
C GLY A 20 10.33 -9.32 13.14
N LYS A 21 11.47 -9.13 13.82
CA LYS A 21 11.52 -8.92 15.28
C LYS A 21 11.46 -7.42 15.61
N ALA A 22 11.03 -7.09 16.84
CA ALA A 22 11.00 -5.74 17.40
C ALA A 22 9.97 -4.76 16.80
N GLY A 23 8.77 -5.24 16.44
CA GLY A 23 7.64 -4.36 16.16
C GLY A 23 7.71 -3.61 14.82
N ALA A 24 8.72 -3.86 13.98
CA ALA A 24 8.82 -3.32 12.64
C ALA A 24 7.66 -3.80 11.75
N LEU A 25 7.19 -2.93 10.85
CA LEU A 25 6.03 -3.13 9.99
C LEU A 25 6.38 -2.96 8.52
N ASN A 26 5.84 -3.88 7.71
CA ASN A 26 5.89 -3.85 6.26
C ASN A 26 4.49 -3.60 5.69
N LEU A 27 4.41 -2.82 4.62
CA LEU A 27 3.26 -2.75 3.75
C LEU A 27 3.44 -3.78 2.65
N LEU A 28 2.59 -4.79 2.66
CA LEU A 28 2.55 -5.85 1.66
C LEU A 28 1.49 -5.50 0.64
N LEU A 29 1.90 -5.36 -0.62
CA LEU A 29 1.03 -5.18 -1.77
C LEU A 29 1.00 -6.47 -2.57
N GLU A 30 -0.19 -7.00 -2.85
CA GLU A 30 -0.36 -8.26 -3.59
C GLU A 30 -1.38 -8.08 -4.70
N ASN A 31 -1.16 -8.75 -5.83
CA ASN A 31 -2.13 -8.82 -6.91
C ASN A 31 -2.72 -10.24 -6.96
N THR A 32 -3.93 -10.39 -6.43
CA THR A 32 -4.68 -11.67 -6.43
C THR A 32 -5.57 -11.84 -7.66
N GLY A 33 -5.55 -10.85 -8.56
CA GLY A 33 -6.27 -10.92 -9.82
C GLY A 33 -5.58 -11.87 -10.79
N ASN A 34 -6.27 -12.23 -11.86
CA ASN A 34 -5.76 -13.10 -12.92
C ASN A 34 -5.04 -12.34 -14.05
N ARG A 35 -4.81 -11.03 -13.88
CA ARG A 35 -4.03 -10.20 -14.81
C ARG A 35 -3.03 -9.33 -14.06
N PRO A 36 -1.90 -8.97 -14.69
CA PRO A 36 -0.98 -7.97 -14.15
C PRO A 36 -1.67 -6.61 -13.93
N ALA A 37 -1.26 -5.93 -12.87
CA ALA A 37 -1.57 -4.53 -12.63
C ALA A 37 -0.36 -3.67 -13.03
N LYS A 38 -0.59 -2.49 -13.60
CA LYS A 38 0.46 -1.54 -13.95
C LYS A 38 0.18 -0.15 -13.37
N ASN A 39 1.21 0.68 -13.38
CA ASN A 39 1.13 2.08 -12.93
C ASN A 39 0.52 2.22 -11.52
N ILE A 40 0.93 1.36 -10.58
CA ILE A 40 0.29 1.29 -9.27
C ILE A 40 0.84 2.41 -8.39
N VAL A 41 -0.06 3.17 -7.78
CA VAL A 41 0.23 4.30 -6.90
C VAL A 41 -0.57 4.18 -5.62
N LEU A 42 0.12 4.32 -4.49
CA LEU A 42 -0.50 4.42 -3.17
C LEU A 42 -0.89 5.88 -2.91
N LYS A 43 -2.13 6.10 -2.49
CA LYS A 43 -2.63 7.43 -2.11
C LYS A 43 -3.06 7.41 -0.66
N VAL A 44 -2.44 8.28 0.13
CA VAL A 44 -2.73 8.50 1.54
C VAL A 44 -2.81 10.00 1.79
N ASN A 45 -3.73 10.42 2.64
CA ASN A 45 -3.77 11.80 3.10
C ASN A 45 -2.68 12.03 4.16
N LYS A 46 -1.82 13.02 3.94
CA LYS A 46 -0.75 13.38 4.86
C LYS A 46 -1.25 13.63 6.29
N LYS A 47 -2.41 14.27 6.44
CA LYS A 47 -3.01 14.53 7.76
C LYS A 47 -3.36 13.24 8.50
N ASP A 48 -3.82 12.20 7.81
CA ASP A 48 -4.16 10.93 8.44
C ASP A 48 -2.90 10.21 8.95
N VAL A 49 -1.79 10.32 8.24
CA VAL A 49 -0.48 9.80 8.68
C VAL A 49 0.07 10.59 9.86
N GLU A 50 -0.03 11.93 9.82
CA GLU A 50 0.37 12.80 10.92
C GLU A 50 -0.44 12.54 12.19
N ASN A 51 -1.74 12.28 12.07
CA ASN A 51 -2.63 11.95 13.18
C ASN A 51 -2.42 10.52 13.73
N ALA A 52 -1.74 9.65 12.98
CA ALA A 52 -1.48 8.28 13.39
C ALA A 52 -0.25 8.13 14.30
N GLN A 53 0.34 9.23 14.76
CA GLN A 53 1.55 9.25 15.58
C GLN A 53 1.50 10.32 16.68
N LEU A 54 2.22 10.08 17.78
CA LEU A 54 2.30 11.04 18.90
C LEU A 54 3.14 12.27 18.56
N LYS A 55 4.24 12.07 17.83
CA LYS A 55 5.10 13.16 17.35
C LYS A 55 4.69 13.52 15.93
N LYS A 56 4.58 14.81 15.61
CA LYS A 56 4.20 15.29 14.27
C LYS A 56 5.29 15.11 13.20
N GLU A 57 6.29 14.26 13.45
CA GLU A 57 7.39 13.99 12.53
C GLU A 57 7.21 12.59 11.95
N ILE A 58 6.82 12.50 10.69
CA ILE A 58 6.61 11.23 9.98
C ILE A 58 7.97 10.52 9.84
N PRO A 59 8.11 9.24 10.27
CA PRO A 59 9.34 8.49 10.10
C PRO A 59 9.75 8.40 8.63
N ILE A 60 11.06 8.35 8.38
CA ILE A 60 11.61 8.33 7.03
C ILE A 60 11.06 7.17 6.19
N ASP A 61 10.86 5.99 6.78
CA ASP A 61 10.34 4.82 6.08
C ASP A 61 8.86 5.00 5.71
N ALA A 62 8.06 5.57 6.60
CA ALA A 62 6.65 5.90 6.33
C ALA A 62 6.56 6.96 5.23
N SER A 63 7.44 7.96 5.29
CA SER A 63 7.55 9.00 4.27
C SER A 63 7.92 8.43 2.91
N ARG A 64 8.92 7.54 2.86
CA ARG A 64 9.34 6.83 1.65
C ARG A 64 8.30 5.87 1.12
N CYS A 65 7.42 5.33 1.96
CA CYS A 65 6.37 4.42 1.54
C CYS A 65 5.15 5.18 0.98
N PHE A 66 4.72 6.26 1.63
CA PHE A 66 3.47 6.95 1.30
C PHE A 66 3.62 8.22 0.47
N PHE A 67 4.78 8.89 0.48
CA PHE A 67 4.95 10.25 -0.06
C PHE A 67 6.14 10.40 -1.03
N SER A 68 6.73 9.31 -1.51
CA SER A 68 7.92 9.30 -2.36
C SER A 68 7.66 9.41 -3.87
N ASP A 69 6.44 9.75 -4.28
CA ASP A 69 5.97 9.66 -5.68
C ASP A 69 6.28 8.30 -6.34
N VAL A 70 6.39 7.23 -5.53
CA VAL A 70 6.71 5.89 -6.01
C VAL A 70 5.59 5.37 -6.90
N LEU A 71 5.99 4.99 -8.10
CA LEU A 71 5.19 4.29 -9.09
C LEU A 71 5.71 2.85 -9.17
N ILE A 72 4.85 1.87 -8.92
CA ILE A 72 5.18 0.47 -9.16
C ILE A 72 4.76 0.17 -10.61
N PRO A 73 5.71 -0.04 -11.54
CA PRO A 73 5.39 -0.09 -12.97
C PRO A 73 4.50 -1.27 -13.32
N VAL A 74 4.80 -2.45 -12.76
CA VAL A 74 4.05 -3.69 -12.97
C VAL A 74 4.09 -4.55 -11.72
N LEU A 75 2.94 -5.10 -11.33
CA LEU A 75 2.81 -6.20 -10.37
C LEU A 75 2.07 -7.34 -11.07
N ALA A 76 2.81 -8.40 -11.41
CA ALA A 76 2.25 -9.59 -12.04
C ALA A 76 1.19 -10.26 -11.16
N ASN A 77 0.28 -10.99 -11.77
CA ASN A 77 -0.72 -11.78 -11.06
C ASN A 77 -0.04 -12.78 -10.11
N ASN A 78 -0.60 -12.96 -8.91
CA ASN A 78 -0.08 -13.81 -7.84
C ASN A 78 1.32 -13.40 -7.31
N HIS A 79 1.79 -12.19 -7.61
CA HIS A 79 3.02 -11.65 -7.04
C HIS A 79 2.75 -10.67 -5.91
N VAL A 80 3.77 -10.52 -5.08
CA VAL A 80 3.77 -9.72 -3.87
C VAL A 80 4.97 -8.78 -3.90
N LEU A 81 4.76 -7.55 -3.45
CA LEU A 81 5.78 -6.56 -3.15
C LEU A 81 5.67 -6.18 -1.67
N THR A 82 6.79 -6.00 -0.99
CA THR A 82 6.83 -5.50 0.38
C THR A 82 7.69 -4.27 0.49
N ASN A 83 7.25 -3.28 1.27
CA ASN A 83 8.07 -2.14 1.63
C ASN A 83 8.02 -1.93 3.15
N ALA A 84 9.19 -1.71 3.77
CA ALA A 84 9.24 -1.29 5.16
C ALA A 84 8.64 0.11 5.27
N PHE A 85 7.78 0.34 6.27
CA PHE A 85 7.15 1.65 6.41
C PHE A 85 7.06 2.15 7.85
N TRP A 86 7.04 1.30 8.88
CA TRP A 86 6.90 1.80 10.26
C TRP A 86 7.28 0.77 11.33
N HIS A 87 6.91 1.05 12.58
CA HIS A 87 7.19 0.27 13.77
C HIS A 87 6.17 0.55 14.87
N LEU A 88 6.07 -0.38 15.80
CA LEU A 88 5.26 -0.33 17.02
C LEU A 88 6.15 -0.27 18.26
N GLY A 89 5.67 0.33 19.36
CA GLY A 89 6.34 0.29 20.67
C GLY A 89 7.48 1.28 20.93
N HIS A 90 7.83 2.15 19.96
CA HIS A 90 8.77 3.27 20.11
C HIS A 90 8.06 4.65 20.17
N ASN A 91 8.81 5.70 20.53
CA ASN A 91 8.33 7.08 20.74
C ASN A 91 7.68 7.78 19.52
N ASN A 92 7.87 7.24 18.32
CA ASN A 92 7.31 7.72 17.05
C ASN A 92 6.52 6.60 16.33
N SER A 93 5.94 5.67 17.09
CA SER A 93 5.17 4.56 16.52
C SER A 93 3.82 5.00 15.99
N TRP A 94 3.27 4.16 15.12
CA TRP A 94 1.84 4.16 14.86
C TRP A 94 1.09 3.93 16.18
N ILE A 95 0.23 4.89 16.56
CA ILE A 95 -0.56 4.81 17.78
C ILE A 95 -1.69 3.78 17.67
N PRO A 96 -2.07 3.13 18.79
CA PRO A 96 -3.23 2.24 18.83
C PRO A 96 -4.51 2.92 18.33
N ASN A 97 -5.35 2.18 17.63
CA ASN A 97 -6.64 2.60 17.06
C ASN A 97 -6.59 3.69 15.98
N ALA A 98 -5.43 4.26 15.67
CA ALA A 98 -5.32 5.15 14.51
C ALA A 98 -5.51 4.38 13.22
N LYS A 99 -6.25 4.97 12.29
CA LYS A 99 -6.49 4.44 10.96
C LYS A 99 -5.86 5.38 9.94
N ILE A 100 -5.18 4.79 8.96
CA ILE A 100 -4.62 5.50 7.82
C ILE A 100 -5.38 5.01 6.59
N PRO A 101 -6.38 5.75 6.09
CA PRO A 101 -7.06 5.40 4.86
C PRO A 101 -6.09 5.38 3.67
N LEU A 102 -5.97 4.22 3.04
CA LEU A 102 -5.13 4.00 1.86
C LEU A 102 -6.04 3.72 0.66
N SER A 103 -5.79 4.39 -0.46
CA SER A 103 -6.36 4.04 -1.76
C SER A 103 -5.25 3.55 -2.69
N ILE A 104 -5.53 2.52 -3.49
CA ILE A 104 -4.56 1.93 -4.42
C ILE A 104 -5.04 2.21 -5.83
N HIS A 105 -4.38 3.11 -6.54
CA HIS A 105 -4.76 3.43 -7.92
C HIS A 105 -3.89 2.59 -8.86
N TYR A 106 -4.49 1.93 -9.83
CA TYR A 106 -3.76 1.07 -10.77
C TYR A 106 -4.52 0.89 -12.08
N GLU A 107 -3.85 0.32 -13.07
CA GLU A 107 -4.42 0.03 -14.39
C GLU A 107 -4.23 -1.43 -14.76
N ASP A 108 -5.09 -1.97 -15.62
CA ASP A 108 -4.78 -3.21 -16.34
C ASP A 108 -3.88 -2.95 -17.56
N LEU A 109 -3.51 -4.02 -18.25
CA LEU A 109 -2.70 -3.93 -19.48
C LEU A 109 -3.40 -3.18 -20.62
N ASP A 110 -4.74 -3.19 -20.62
CA ASP A 110 -5.58 -2.52 -21.61
C ASP A 110 -5.83 -1.04 -21.27
N GLY A 111 -5.27 -0.54 -20.15
CA GLY A 111 -5.38 0.85 -19.69
C GLY A 111 -6.64 1.18 -18.89
N ARG A 112 -7.44 0.19 -18.50
CA ARG A 112 -8.60 0.41 -17.62
C ARG A 112 -8.12 0.72 -16.21
N LYS A 113 -8.70 1.75 -15.60
CA LYS A 113 -8.28 2.27 -14.29
C LYS A 113 -9.14 1.71 -13.16
N TYR A 114 -8.50 1.43 -12.03
CA TYR A 114 -9.10 0.89 -10.81
C TYR A 114 -8.64 1.68 -9.57
N LYS A 115 -9.40 1.58 -8.48
CA LYS A 115 -9.14 2.20 -7.18
C LYS A 115 -9.51 1.24 -6.04
#